data_AF-A0A8R7REU8-F1
#
_entry.id   AF-A0A8R7REU8-F1
#
_cell.length_a   1.000
_cell.length_b   1.000
_cell.length_c   1.000
_cell.angle_alpha   90.00
_cell.angle_beta   90.00
_cell.angle_gamma   90.00
#
_symmetry.space_group_name_H-M   'P 1'
#
loop_
_entity.id
_entity.type
_entity.pdbx_description
1 polymer ?
#
loop_
_entity_poly.entity_id
_entity_poly.type
_entity_poly.pdbx_seq_one_letter_code
_entity_poly.pdbx_strand_id
1 'polypeptide(L)'
;MSALNPLNSFPSYDALKVMRLAEFYPMDISSTYLIRLEFQLTNFIDDMRQDDRFRNASNIGEFSIMLVATKKHVLYDLVYLLIKLTLILPVATASVERVFSAMNLVKNKLRTTMSDDRLNDWFVTFIERDVFMEVSEDDIVDAFMTMQKRRVT
;
A
#
# COMPACT_ATOMS: atom_id res chain seq x y z
N MET A 1 -17.70 7.45 1.39
CA MET A 1 -18.03 7.89 0.02
C MET A 1 -16.72 8.11 -0.72
N SER A 2 -16.43 7.29 -1.73
CA SER A 2 -15.18 7.37 -2.51
C SER A 2 -15.30 8.42 -3.63
N ALA A 3 -14.32 9.31 -3.72
CA ALA A 3 -14.30 10.40 -4.71
C ALA A 3 -14.13 9.90 -6.17
N LEU A 4 -13.75 8.64 -6.38
CA LEU A 4 -13.58 8.02 -7.70
C LEU A 4 -14.57 6.87 -7.92
N ASN A 5 -15.75 6.92 -7.29
CA ASN A 5 -16.76 5.88 -7.48
C ASN A 5 -17.32 5.92 -8.92
N PRO A 6 -17.14 4.86 -9.73
CA PRO A 6 -17.63 4.85 -11.12
C PRO A 6 -19.16 4.73 -11.23
N LEU A 7 -19.83 4.24 -10.17
CA LEU A 7 -21.28 4.02 -10.18
C LEU A 7 -22.05 5.28 -10.55
N ASN A 8 -23.04 5.15 -11.43
CA ASN A 8 -23.89 6.26 -11.88
C ASN A 8 -23.09 7.46 -12.43
N SER A 9 -22.01 7.21 -13.18
CA SER A 9 -21.27 8.26 -13.88
C SER A 9 -20.57 9.26 -12.95
N PHE A 10 -20.00 8.75 -11.85
CA PHE A 10 -19.20 9.52 -10.89
C PHE A 10 -19.96 10.69 -10.23
N PRO A 11 -21.05 10.42 -9.49
CA PRO A 11 -21.86 11.45 -8.82
C PRO A 11 -21.13 12.02 -7.60
N SER A 12 -20.28 11.22 -6.95
CA SER A 12 -19.51 11.62 -5.77
C SER A 12 -18.12 12.16 -6.11
N TYR A 13 -17.88 12.50 -7.39
CA TYR A 13 -16.59 12.99 -7.83
C TYR A 13 -16.19 14.28 -7.12
N ASP A 14 -14.96 14.30 -6.61
CA ASP A 14 -14.41 15.42 -5.87
C ASP A 14 -12.90 15.48 -6.11
N ALA A 15 -12.48 16.34 -7.04
CA ALA A 15 -11.09 16.49 -7.43
C ALA A 15 -10.20 16.90 -6.24
N LEU A 16 -10.70 17.75 -5.33
CA LEU A 16 -9.95 18.20 -4.16
C LEU A 16 -9.67 17.04 -3.20
N LYS A 17 -10.63 16.13 -3.00
CA LYS A 17 -10.39 14.92 -2.21
C LYS A 17 -9.35 13.99 -2.84
N VAL A 18 -9.34 13.88 -4.17
CA VAL A 18 -8.34 13.08 -4.88
C VAL A 18 -6.95 13.73 -4.81
N MET A 19 -6.86 15.05 -4.88
CA MET A 19 -5.61 15.77 -4.68
C MET A 19 -5.06 15.62 -3.27
N ARG A 20 -5.92 15.72 -2.24
CA ARG A 20 -5.53 15.41 -0.85
C ARG A 20 -5.01 14.00 -0.68
N LEU A 21 -5.53 13.02 -1.44
CA LEU A 21 -5.00 11.66 -1.41
C LEU A 21 -3.55 11.63 -1.93
N ALA A 22 -3.24 12.40 -2.98
CA ALA A 22 -1.90 12.47 -3.54
C ALA A 22 -0.86 13.06 -2.57
N GLU A 23 -1.27 13.99 -1.70
CA GLU A 23 -0.40 14.58 -0.68
C GLU A 23 0.15 13.56 0.33
N PHE A 24 -0.51 12.41 0.51
CA PHE A 24 0.00 11.32 1.37
C PHE A 24 1.14 10.53 0.75
N TYR A 25 1.41 10.70 -0.54
CA TYR A 25 2.44 9.95 -1.28
C TYR A 25 3.50 10.88 -1.89
N PRO A 26 4.25 11.66 -1.07
CA PRO A 26 5.23 12.61 -1.57
C PRO A 26 6.43 11.95 -2.27
N MET A 27 6.68 10.66 -2.01
CA MET A 27 7.72 9.88 -2.69
C MET A 27 7.31 9.47 -4.11
N ASP A 28 6.02 9.24 -4.33
CA ASP A 28 5.48 8.83 -5.63
C ASP A 28 4.99 10.02 -6.46
N ILE A 29 4.49 11.07 -5.80
CA ILE A 29 3.89 12.25 -6.42
C ILE A 29 4.55 13.52 -5.84
N SER A 30 5.53 14.03 -6.57
CA SER A 30 6.17 15.31 -6.27
C SER A 30 5.23 16.50 -6.50
N SER A 31 5.61 17.67 -5.96
CA SER A 31 4.84 18.92 -6.14
C SER A 31 4.62 19.30 -7.60
N THR A 32 5.58 19.02 -8.48
CA THR A 32 5.45 19.23 -9.93
C THR A 32 4.38 18.33 -10.54
N TYR A 33 4.23 17.10 -10.03
CA TYR A 33 3.19 16.18 -10.48
C TYR A 33 1.80 16.52 -9.96
N LEU A 34 1.66 17.28 -8.86
CA LEU A 34 0.34 17.72 -8.37
C LEU A 34 -0.38 18.64 -9.36
N ILE A 35 0.34 19.58 -9.98
CA ILE A 35 -0.23 20.46 -11.01
C ILE A 35 -0.67 19.64 -12.23
N ARG A 36 0.15 18.66 -12.63
CA ARG A 36 -0.19 17.75 -13.74
C ARG A 36 -1.39 16.86 -13.41
N LEU A 37 -1.48 16.40 -12.16
CA LEU A 37 -2.60 15.60 -11.66
C LEU A 37 -3.91 16.40 -11.72
N GLU A 38 -3.89 17.66 -11.29
CA GLU A 38 -5.08 18.54 -11.34
C GLU A 38 -5.60 18.69 -12.78
N PHE A 39 -4.69 18.91 -13.73
CA PHE A 39 -5.04 18.95 -15.15
C PHE A 39 -5.57 17.61 -15.67
N GLN A 40 -4.93 16.49 -15.30
CA GLN A 40 -5.42 15.16 -15.66
C GLN A 40 -6.81 14.88 -15.11
N LEU A 41 -7.06 15.23 -13.84
CA LEU A 41 -8.35 15.03 -13.17
C LEU A 41 -9.49 15.78 -13.85
N THR A 42 -9.21 16.98 -14.37
CA THR A 42 -10.20 17.79 -15.09
C THR A 42 -10.62 17.11 -16.39
N ASN A 43 -9.66 16.65 -17.18
CA ASN A 43 -9.95 15.98 -18.45
C ASN A 43 -10.46 14.54 -18.25
N PHE A 44 -10.00 13.87 -17.19
CA PHE A 44 -10.34 12.48 -16.88
C PHE A 44 -11.83 12.31 -16.63
N ILE A 45 -12.43 13.17 -15.80
CA ILE A 45 -13.83 13.01 -15.43
C ILE A 45 -14.75 13.15 -16.64
N ASP A 46 -14.48 14.10 -17.52
CA ASP A 46 -15.26 14.29 -18.74
C ASP A 46 -15.09 13.11 -19.68
N ASP A 47 -13.86 12.66 -19.90
CA ASP A 47 -13.56 11.50 -20.76
C ASP A 47 -14.13 10.18 -20.22
N MET A 48 -14.19 10.00 -18.90
CA MET A 48 -14.86 8.84 -18.28
C MET A 48 -16.38 8.91 -18.42
N ARG A 49 -16.98 10.11 -18.33
CA ARG A 49 -18.44 10.30 -18.41
C ARG A 49 -18.99 10.16 -19.81
N GLN A 50 -18.19 10.48 -20.84
CA GLN A 50 -18.55 10.34 -22.25
C GLN A 50 -18.43 8.89 -22.76
N ASP A 51 -17.64 8.06 -22.10
CA ASP A 51 -17.41 6.68 -22.54
C ASP A 51 -18.36 5.71 -21.81
N ASP A 52 -19.39 5.27 -22.54
CA ASP A 52 -20.45 4.39 -22.03
C ASP A 52 -19.93 3.09 -21.41
N ARG A 53 -18.73 2.64 -21.78
CA ARG A 53 -18.14 1.43 -21.20
C ARG A 53 -17.97 1.58 -19.69
N PHE A 54 -17.57 2.76 -19.21
CA PHE A 54 -17.29 2.99 -17.79
C PHE A 54 -18.55 3.15 -16.93
N ARG A 55 -19.73 3.33 -17.53
CA ARG A 55 -21.01 3.43 -16.80
C ARG A 55 -21.40 2.14 -16.11
N ASN A 56 -20.94 1.01 -16.64
CA ASN A 56 -21.27 -0.33 -16.13
C ASN A 56 -20.30 -0.85 -15.07
N ALA A 57 -19.21 -0.12 -14.77
CA ALA A 57 -18.25 -0.57 -13.77
C ALA A 57 -18.89 -0.58 -12.37
N SER A 58 -19.06 -1.77 -11.80
CA SER A 58 -19.75 -2.00 -10.53
C SER A 58 -18.91 -1.60 -9.32
N ASN A 59 -17.59 -1.67 -9.46
CA ASN A 59 -16.63 -1.41 -8.40
C ASN A 59 -15.32 -0.82 -8.95
N ILE A 60 -14.51 -0.30 -8.03
CA ILE A 60 -13.23 0.35 -8.36
C ILE A 60 -12.19 -0.61 -8.98
N GLY A 61 -12.26 -1.91 -8.65
CA GLY A 61 -11.40 -2.94 -9.24
C GLY A 61 -11.73 -3.17 -10.72
N GLU A 62 -13.01 -3.37 -11.04
CA GLU A 62 -13.50 -3.49 -12.43
C GLU A 62 -13.17 -2.21 -13.23
N PHE A 63 -13.38 -1.05 -12.63
CA PHE A 63 -12.98 0.23 -13.21
C PHE A 63 -11.48 0.29 -13.56
N SER A 64 -10.60 -0.19 -12.67
CA SER A 64 -9.16 -0.23 -12.92
C SER A 64 -8.79 -1.15 -14.10
N ILE A 65 -9.49 -2.28 -14.27
CA ILE A 65 -9.29 -3.20 -15.40
C ILE A 65 -9.72 -2.53 -16.71
N MET A 66 -10.83 -1.80 -16.69
CA MET A 66 -11.34 -1.08 -17.86
C MET A 66 -10.39 0.04 -18.31
N LEU A 67 -9.77 0.77 -17.38
CA LEU A 67 -8.74 1.77 -17.70
C LEU A 67 -7.52 1.16 -18.42
N VAL A 68 -7.18 -0.09 -18.08
CA VAL A 68 -6.12 -0.84 -18.77
C VAL A 68 -6.57 -1.27 -20.17
N ALA A 69 -7.75 -1.90 -20.27
CA ALA A 69 -8.30 -2.40 -21.52
C ALA A 69 -8.49 -1.29 -22.58
N THR A 70 -8.88 -0.09 -22.15
CA THR A 70 -9.08 1.09 -23.00
C THR A 70 -7.81 1.91 -23.24
N LYS A 71 -6.67 1.50 -22.66
CA LYS A 71 -5.39 2.22 -22.67
C LYS A 71 -5.42 3.62 -22.03
N LYS A 72 -6.51 3.98 -21.35
CA LYS A 72 -6.63 5.28 -20.65
C LYS A 72 -5.69 5.42 -19.45
N HIS A 73 -5.20 4.31 -18.89
CA HIS A 73 -4.15 4.31 -17.86
C HIS A 73 -2.82 4.96 -18.32
N VAL A 74 -2.55 5.04 -19.63
CA VAL A 74 -1.35 5.72 -20.16
C VAL A 74 -1.58 7.23 -20.26
N LEU A 75 -2.79 7.64 -20.65
CA LEU A 75 -3.15 9.06 -20.79
C LEU A 75 -3.31 9.74 -19.43
N TYR A 76 -3.82 9.01 -18.44
CA TYR A 76 -4.07 9.48 -17.08
C TYR A 76 -3.25 8.68 -16.07
N ASP A 77 -1.93 8.68 -16.27
CA ASP A 77 -0.97 7.89 -15.50
C ASP A 77 -1.01 8.17 -13.99
N LEU A 78 -1.12 9.45 -13.58
CA LEU A 78 -1.17 9.83 -12.16
C LEU A 78 -2.50 9.45 -11.51
N VAL A 79 -3.61 9.61 -12.23
CA VAL A 79 -4.93 9.19 -11.72
C VAL A 79 -4.96 7.66 -11.56
N TYR A 80 -4.41 6.93 -12.53
CA TYR A 80 -4.31 5.47 -12.45
C TYR A 80 -3.39 5.00 -11.31
N LEU A 81 -2.27 5.70 -11.07
CA LEU A 81 -1.39 5.44 -9.93
C LEU A 81 -2.14 5.55 -8.60
N LEU A 82 -2.93 6.61 -8.41
CA LEU A 82 -3.74 6.78 -7.20
C LEU A 82 -4.77 5.66 -7.03
N ILE A 83 -5.44 5.24 -8.12
CA ILE A 83 -6.37 4.10 -8.09
C ILE A 83 -5.65 2.83 -7.66
N LYS A 84 -4.46 2.57 -8.22
CA LYS A 84 -3.64 1.42 -7.85
C LYS A 84 -3.24 1.44 -6.37
N LEU A 85 -2.76 2.58 -5.86
CA LEU A 85 -2.42 2.74 -4.43
C LEU A 85 -3.64 2.47 -3.54
N THR A 86 -4.81 3.00 -3.93
CA THR A 86 -6.06 2.79 -3.20
C THR A 86 -6.50 1.32 -3.18
N LEU A 87 -6.24 0.56 -4.25
CA LEU A 87 -6.52 -0.88 -4.33
C LEU A 87 -5.54 -1.73 -3.50
N ILE A 88 -4.29 -1.29 -3.36
CA ILE A 88 -3.27 -1.99 -2.57
C ILE A 88 -3.45 -1.72 -1.07
N LEU A 89 -3.98 -0.55 -0.70
CA LEU A 89 -4.12 -0.12 0.69
C LEU A 89 -4.86 -1.15 1.57
N PRO A 90 -6.03 -1.73 1.18
CA PRO A 90 -6.71 -2.77 1.95
C PRO A 90 -5.87 -4.03 2.18
N VAL A 91 -5.04 -4.39 1.20
CA VAL A 91 -4.16 -5.58 1.29
C VAL A 91 -3.01 -5.32 2.27
N ALA A 92 -2.44 -4.12 2.21
CA ALA A 92 -1.42 -3.67 3.15
C ALA A 92 -1.98 -3.58 4.58
N THR A 93 -3.15 -2.95 4.77
CA THR A 93 -3.79 -2.84 6.09
C THR A 93 -4.13 -4.21 6.68
N ALA A 94 -4.71 -5.12 5.88
CA ALA A 94 -5.03 -6.47 6.35
C ALA A 94 -3.77 -7.26 6.75
N SER A 95 -2.66 -7.04 6.07
CA SER A 95 -1.38 -7.69 6.40
C SER A 95 -0.84 -7.17 7.73
N VAL A 96 -0.86 -5.85 7.93
CA VAL A 96 -0.47 -5.22 9.19
C VAL A 96 -1.38 -5.67 10.33
N GLU A 97 -2.71 -5.63 10.16
CA GLU A 97 -3.68 -6.07 11.17
C GLU A 97 -3.48 -7.53 11.60
N ARG A 98 -3.21 -8.42 10.64
CA ARG A 98 -2.92 -9.84 10.92
C ARG A 98 -1.69 -9.99 11.79
N VAL A 99 -0.65 -9.23 11.48
CA VAL A 99 0.65 -9.23 12.15
C VAL A 99 0.52 -8.66 13.58
N PHE A 100 -0.24 -7.57 13.78
CA PHE A 100 -0.60 -7.06 15.10
C PHE A 100 -1.50 -8.01 15.91
N SER A 101 -2.42 -8.72 15.26
CA SER A 101 -3.28 -9.72 15.91
C SER A 101 -2.46 -10.92 16.44
N ALA A 102 -1.51 -11.41 15.64
CA ALA A 102 -0.58 -12.45 16.08
C ALA A 102 0.26 -11.99 17.29
N MET A 103 0.76 -10.75 17.26
CA MET A 103 1.47 -10.15 18.39
C MET A 103 0.59 -10.09 19.66
N ASN A 104 -0.65 -9.63 19.52
CA ASN A 104 -1.60 -9.55 20.63
C ASN A 104 -1.86 -10.94 21.24
N LEU A 105 -1.94 -11.98 20.40
CA LEU A 105 -2.09 -13.37 20.86
C LEU A 105 -0.85 -13.85 21.65
N VAL A 106 0.36 -13.59 21.14
CA VAL A 106 1.60 -13.98 21.84
C VAL A 106 1.72 -13.24 23.19
N LYS A 107 1.57 -11.92 23.20
CA LYS A 107 1.76 -11.10 24.40
C LYS A 107 0.69 -11.35 25.46
N ASN A 108 -0.58 -11.30 25.07
CA ASN A 108 -1.68 -11.30 26.03
C ASN A 108 -2.27 -12.69 26.29
N LYS A 109 -2.39 -13.55 25.26
CA LYS A 109 -3.06 -14.85 25.40
C LYS A 109 -2.10 -15.93 25.90
N LEU A 110 -0.84 -15.91 25.47
CA LEU A 110 0.20 -16.82 25.97
C LEU A 110 0.92 -16.29 27.23
N ARG A 111 0.63 -15.05 27.66
CA ARG A 111 1.21 -14.38 28.85
C ARG A 111 2.75 -14.47 28.90
N THR A 112 3.39 -14.27 27.76
CA THR A 112 4.85 -14.33 27.70
C THR A 112 5.46 -13.14 28.45
N THR A 113 6.35 -13.40 29.41
CA THR A 113 7.16 -12.37 30.10
C THR A 113 8.30 -11.83 29.21
N MET A 114 8.18 -11.96 27.90
CA MET A 114 9.19 -11.44 26.96
C MET A 114 9.19 -9.91 27.03
N SER A 115 10.38 -9.33 27.11
CA SER A 115 10.55 -7.88 26.99
C SER A 115 10.14 -7.40 25.61
N ASP A 116 9.68 -6.15 25.53
CA ASP A 116 9.22 -5.55 24.28
C ASP A 116 10.33 -5.55 23.21
N ASP A 117 11.59 -5.32 23.60
CA ASP A 117 12.74 -5.38 22.70
C ASP A 117 12.88 -6.75 22.02
N ARG A 118 12.79 -7.83 22.80
CA ARG A 118 12.98 -9.20 22.29
C ARG A 118 11.84 -9.64 21.39
N LEU A 119 10.63 -9.16 21.68
CA LEU A 119 9.46 -9.41 20.87
C LEU A 119 9.53 -8.63 19.54
N ASN A 120 10.02 -7.40 19.58
CA ASN A 120 10.27 -6.60 18.38
C ASN A 120 11.32 -7.26 17.46
N ASP A 121 12.43 -7.74 18.01
CA ASP A 121 13.46 -8.45 17.26
C ASP A 121 12.89 -9.71 16.58
N TRP A 122 12.08 -10.50 17.30
CA TRP A 122 11.43 -11.68 16.74
C TRP A 122 10.43 -11.32 15.64
N PHE A 123 9.76 -10.18 15.77
CA PHE A 123 8.80 -9.69 14.79
C PHE A 123 9.43 -9.31 13.46
N VAL A 124 10.62 -8.70 13.51
CA VAL A 124 11.40 -8.40 12.30
C VAL A 124 11.69 -9.70 11.54
N THR A 125 12.11 -10.76 12.24
CA THR A 125 12.33 -12.08 11.61
C THR A 125 11.05 -12.74 11.09
N PHE A 126 9.88 -12.41 11.68
CA PHE A 126 8.59 -12.93 11.23
C PHE A 126 8.04 -12.20 10.00
N ILE A 127 8.20 -10.88 9.92
CA ILE A 127 7.79 -10.07 8.77
C ILE A 127 8.70 -10.38 7.58
N GLU A 128 10.01 -10.38 7.81
CA GLU A 128 11.04 -10.63 6.79
C GLU A 128 11.36 -12.13 6.70
N ARG A 129 10.39 -13.01 6.97
CA ARG A 129 10.65 -14.46 7.04
C ARG A 129 11.25 -15.00 5.76
N ASP A 130 10.83 -14.50 4.61
CA ASP A 130 11.31 -14.97 3.32
C ASP A 130 12.80 -14.61 3.13
N VAL A 131 13.21 -13.40 3.53
CA VAL A 131 14.63 -12.98 3.55
C VAL A 131 15.40 -13.74 4.62
N PHE A 132 14.82 -13.94 5.80
CA PHE A 132 15.44 -14.66 6.90
C PHE A 132 15.74 -16.13 6.54
N MET A 133 14.87 -16.76 5.75
CA MET A 133 15.07 -18.14 5.28
C MET A 133 16.19 -18.27 4.23
N GLU A 134 16.61 -17.17 3.60
CA GLU A 134 17.77 -17.14 2.68
C GLU A 134 19.11 -17.02 3.41
N VAL A 135 19.10 -16.64 4.70
CA VAL A 135 20.33 -16.49 5.48
C VAL A 135 20.88 -17.87 5.86
N SER A 136 22.18 -18.09 5.62
CA SER A 136 22.82 -19.37 5.96
C SER A 136 23.00 -19.51 7.48
N GLU A 137 22.81 -20.73 7.99
CA GLU A 137 23.02 -21.01 9.41
C GLU A 137 24.48 -20.75 9.83
N ASP A 138 25.43 -21.02 8.93
CA ASP A 138 26.86 -20.79 9.15
C ASP A 138 27.17 -19.30 9.36
N ASP A 139 26.56 -18.41 8.56
CA ASP A 139 26.72 -16.96 8.71
C ASP A 139 26.16 -16.46 10.05
N ILE A 140 25.05 -17.04 10.52
CA ILE A 140 24.45 -16.71 11.83
C ILE A 140 25.40 -17.11 12.96
N VAL A 141 25.99 -18.32 12.88
CA VAL A 141 26.94 -18.82 13.87
C VAL A 141 28.20 -17.95 13.90
N ASP A 142 28.77 -17.62 12.73
CA ASP A 142 29.97 -16.79 12.63
C ASP A 142 29.74 -15.36 13.15
N ALA A 143 28.59 -14.76 12.81
CA ALA A 143 28.20 -13.45 13.34
C ALA A 143 28.06 -13.48 14.87
N PHE A 144 27.42 -14.51 15.42
CA PHE A 144 27.23 -14.67 16.86
C PHE A 144 28.57 -14.89 17.60
N MET A 145 29.45 -15.73 17.05
CA MET A 145 30.80 -15.93 17.59
C MET A 145 31.63 -14.63 17.57
N THR A 146 31.46 -13.81 16.53
CA THR A 146 32.14 -12.52 16.42
C THR A 146 31.64 -11.51 17.46
N MET A 147 30.34 -11.54 17.79
CA MET A 147 29.77 -10.71 18.86
C MET A 147 30.23 -11.14 20.25
N GLN A 148 30.41 -12.45 20.50
CA GLN A 148 30.86 -12.97 21.81
C GLN A 148 32.30 -12.61 22.18
N LYS A 149 33.19 -12.35 21.21
CA LYS A 149 34.59 -11.96 21.45
C LYS A 149 34.73 -10.59 22.16
N ARG A 150 33.64 -9.89 22.46
CA ARG A 150 33.61 -8.60 23.20
C ARG A 150 33.26 -8.71 24.69
N ARG A 151 33.31 -9.89 25.32
CA ARG A 151 33.44 -9.95 26.79
C ARG A 151 34.92 -9.76 27.16
N VAL A 152 35.35 -8.50 27.15
CA VAL A 152 36.58 -8.10 27.84
C VAL A 152 36.26 -8.06 29.33
N THR A 153 36.83 -9.01 30.07
CA THR A 153 36.91 -9.02 31.54
C THR A 153 37.54 -7.74 32.08
#